data_AF-A0A6P1EUS2-F1
#
_entry.id   AF-A0A6P1EUS2-F1
#
_cell.length_a   1.000
_cell.length_b   1.000
_cell.length_c   1.000
_cell.angle_alpha   90.00
_cell.angle_beta   90.00
_cell.angle_gamma   90.00
#
_symmetry.space_group_name_H-M   'P 1'
#
loop_
_entity.id
_entity.type
_entity.pdbx_description
1 polymer ?
#
loop_
_entity_poly.entity_id
_entity_poly.type
_entity_poly.pdbx_seq_one_letter_code
_entity_poly.pdbx_strand_id
1 'polypeptide(L)'
;MQLVIIGFVLKFIFHIDTLWLTVVSINSVFIVFICSGLIGELSFLFKTDLSYLLAFIFHLIGTLALFSIMMFLNNWLINWQILFIFILAYAMIWLVIRLTQGRDIRRINQEA
;
A
#
# COMPACT_ATOMS: atom_id res chain seq x y z
N MET A 1 -7.85 -1.91 -2.22
CA MET A 1 -7.89 -1.93 -3.70
C MET A 1 -6.81 -1.04 -4.34
N GLN A 2 -6.64 0.23 -3.92
CA GLN A 2 -5.65 1.14 -4.52
C GLN A 2 -4.17 0.68 -4.39
N LEU A 3 -3.81 -0.02 -3.29
CA LEU A 3 -2.46 -0.54 -3.08
C LEU A 3 -2.10 -1.77 -3.94
N VAL A 4 -3.10 -2.57 -4.36
CA VAL A 4 -2.90 -3.65 -5.35
C VAL A 4 -2.46 -3.08 -6.67
N ILE A 5 -3.18 -2.05 -7.12
CA ILE A 5 -2.95 -1.43 -8.41
C ILE A 5 -1.58 -0.77 -8.41
N ILE A 6 -1.21 -0.08 -7.34
CA ILE A 6 0.10 0.59 -7.23
C ILE A 6 1.25 -0.43 -7.17
N GLY A 7 1.14 -1.50 -6.37
CA GLY A 7 2.16 -2.55 -6.30
C GLY A 7 2.31 -3.34 -7.62
N PHE A 8 1.20 -3.61 -8.30
CA PHE A 8 1.20 -4.25 -9.61
C PHE A 8 1.77 -3.32 -10.68
N VAL A 9 1.39 -2.03 -10.68
CA VAL A 9 1.89 -1.02 -11.61
C VAL A 9 3.37 -0.73 -11.39
N LEU A 10 3.86 -0.68 -10.15
CA LEU A 10 5.30 -0.51 -9.86
C LEU A 10 6.10 -1.73 -10.29
N LYS A 11 5.60 -2.95 -10.03
CA LYS A 11 6.23 -4.16 -10.53
C LYS A 11 6.18 -4.21 -12.06
N PHE A 12 5.11 -3.73 -12.69
CA PHE A 12 4.98 -3.66 -14.15
C PHE A 12 5.92 -2.61 -14.76
N ILE A 13 6.03 -1.42 -14.17
CA ILE A 13 6.91 -0.33 -14.62
C ILE A 13 8.39 -0.70 -14.47
N PHE A 14 8.80 -1.32 -13.35
CA PHE A 14 10.17 -1.81 -13.18
C PHE A 14 10.47 -3.08 -13.99
N HIS A 15 9.45 -3.79 -14.49
CA HIS A 15 9.61 -4.99 -15.30
C HIS A 15 9.60 -4.73 -16.81
N ILE A 16 9.39 -3.48 -17.26
CA ILE A 16 9.51 -3.13 -18.69
C ILE A 16 10.95 -3.28 -19.21
N ASP A 17 11.98 -3.31 -18.35
CA ASP A 17 13.35 -3.68 -18.74
C ASP A 17 13.62 -5.19 -18.75
N THR A 18 12.70 -6.03 -18.24
CA THR A 18 12.85 -7.50 -18.15
C THR A 18 11.73 -8.25 -18.86
N LEU A 19 11.30 -7.72 -20.01
CA LEU A 19 10.64 -8.51 -21.05
C LEU A 19 11.50 -9.76 -21.30
N TRP A 20 11.07 -10.93 -20.81
CA TRP A 20 10.80 -12.12 -21.62
C TRP A 20 10.62 -13.43 -20.83
N LEU A 21 11.06 -13.64 -19.57
CA LEU A 21 11.02 -14.99 -18.96
C LEU A 21 10.91 -15.08 -17.42
N THR A 22 9.87 -14.53 -16.79
CA THR A 22 9.46 -15.04 -15.46
C THR A 22 7.96 -15.29 -15.43
N VAL A 23 7.57 -16.56 -15.55
CA VAL A 23 6.21 -17.03 -15.26
C VAL A 23 5.89 -16.62 -13.82
N VAL A 24 5.10 -15.57 -13.63
CA VAL A 24 4.64 -15.16 -12.31
C VAL A 24 3.74 -16.27 -11.81
N SER A 25 4.19 -16.99 -10.77
CA SER A 25 3.43 -18.09 -10.19
C SER A 25 2.06 -17.61 -9.70
N ILE A 26 1.00 -18.39 -9.95
CA ILE A 26 -0.35 -18.08 -9.47
C ILE A 26 -0.35 -17.87 -7.95
N ASN A 27 0.49 -18.61 -7.22
CA ASN A 27 0.66 -18.50 -5.77
C ASN A 27 1.13 -17.11 -5.37
N SER A 28 2.04 -16.51 -6.15
CA SER A 28 2.51 -15.14 -5.91
C SER A 28 1.40 -14.11 -6.06
N VAL A 29 0.55 -14.28 -7.08
CA VAL A 29 -0.61 -13.41 -7.30
C VAL A 29 -1.59 -13.52 -6.13
N PHE A 30 -1.89 -14.74 -5.66
CA PHE A 30 -2.75 -14.96 -4.50
C PHE A 30 -2.19 -14.34 -3.22
N ILE A 31 -0.89 -14.50 -2.94
CA ILE A 31 -0.26 -13.91 -1.75
C ILE A 31 -0.35 -12.39 -1.78
N VAL A 32 -0.02 -11.76 -2.92
CA VAL A 32 -0.12 -10.30 -3.09
C VAL A 32 -1.57 -9.84 -2.89
N PHE A 33 -2.53 -10.57 -3.47
CA PHE A 33 -3.96 -10.27 -3.33
C PHE A 33 -4.42 -10.32 -1.87
N ILE A 34 -4.08 -11.37 -1.13
CA ILE A 34 -4.45 -11.51 0.29
C ILE A 34 -3.80 -10.40 1.12
N CYS A 35 -2.49 -10.19 1.01
CA CYS A 35 -1.78 -9.15 1.77
C CYS A 35 -2.35 -7.75 1.49
N SER A 36 -2.70 -7.47 0.24
CA SER A 36 -3.30 -6.19 -0.13
C SER A 36 -4.72 -5.99 0.42
N GLY A 37 -5.50 -7.07 0.54
CA GLY A 37 -6.82 -7.07 1.16
C GLY A 37 -6.69 -6.75 2.64
N LEU A 38 -5.77 -7.43 3.33
CA LEU A 38 -5.47 -7.21 4.75
C LEU A 38 -4.96 -5.79 5.02
N ILE A 39 -4.12 -5.23 4.14
CA ILE A 39 -3.71 -3.82 4.22
C ILE A 39 -4.92 -2.88 4.08
N GLY A 40 -5.85 -3.20 3.19
CA GLY A 40 -7.10 -2.47 3.04
C GLY A 40 -7.92 -2.51 4.33
N GLU A 41 -8.06 -3.69 4.93
CA GLU A 41 -8.76 -3.91 6.20
C GLU A 41 -8.09 -3.17 7.37
N LEU A 42 -6.76 -3.08 7.38
CA LEU A 42 -6.00 -2.31 8.36
C LEU A 42 -6.40 -0.81 8.37
N SER A 43 -6.97 -0.32 7.26
CA SER A 43 -7.51 1.05 7.19
C SER A 43 -8.75 1.24 8.08
N PHE A 44 -9.35 0.16 8.58
CA PHE A 44 -10.41 0.21 9.59
C PHE A 44 -9.91 0.76 10.94
N LEU A 45 -8.60 0.70 11.23
CA LEU A 45 -8.01 1.35 12.41
C LEU A 45 -8.37 2.84 12.51
N PHE A 46 -8.51 3.53 11.37
CA PHE A 46 -8.90 4.95 11.34
C PHE A 46 -10.37 5.21 11.67
N LYS A 47 -11.21 4.17 11.77
CA LYS A 47 -12.62 4.26 12.18
C LYS A 47 -12.84 3.89 13.65
N THR A 48 -11.79 3.46 14.35
CA THR A 48 -11.85 3.15 15.78
C THR A 48 -11.66 4.41 16.61
N ASP A 49 -11.92 4.32 17.92
CA ASP A 49 -11.71 5.42 18.88
C ASP A 49 -10.22 5.76 19.13
N LEU A 50 -9.30 5.17 18.37
CA LEU A 50 -7.88 5.51 18.44
C LEU A 50 -7.64 6.94 17.93
N SER A 51 -6.68 7.62 18.56
CA SER A 51 -6.23 8.90 18.05
C SER A 51 -5.69 8.74 16.63
N TYR A 52 -5.98 9.71 15.77
CA TYR A 52 -5.60 9.67 14.37
C TYR A 52 -4.10 9.41 14.16
N LEU A 53 -3.25 9.96 15.02
CA LEU A 53 -1.80 9.76 14.99
C LEU A 53 -1.42 8.32 15.37
N LEU A 54 -2.06 7.73 16.39
CA LEU A 54 -1.85 6.33 16.75
C LEU A 54 -2.33 5.39 15.65
N ALA A 55 -3.52 5.61 15.11
CA ALA A 55 -4.05 4.83 14.00
C ALA A 55 -3.11 4.88 12.78
N PHE A 56 -2.51 6.05 12.51
CA PHE A 56 -1.50 6.21 11.46
C PHE A 56 -0.24 5.38 11.72
N ILE A 57 0.32 5.44 12.93
CA ILE A 57 1.53 4.67 13.28
C ILE A 57 1.26 3.17 13.19
N PHE A 58 0.14 2.69 13.75
CA PHE A 58 -0.22 1.29 13.68
C PHE A 58 -0.47 0.82 12.24
N HIS A 59 -1.10 1.67 11.41
CA HIS A 59 -1.29 1.37 9.99
C HIS A 59 0.06 1.26 9.26
N LEU A 60 0.98 2.19 9.50
CA LEU A 60 2.33 2.15 8.92
C LEU A 60 3.09 0.88 9.32
N ILE A 61 3.06 0.51 10.61
CA ILE A 61 3.73 -0.69 11.10
C ILE A 61 3.09 -1.95 10.49
N GLY A 62 1.76 -2.04 10.48
CA GLY A 62 1.06 -3.20 9.93
C GLY A 62 1.22 -3.33 8.42
N THR A 63 1.25 -2.23 7.67
CA THR A 63 1.54 -2.26 6.23
C THR A 63 2.95 -2.70 5.93
N LEU A 64 3.95 -2.21 6.70
CA LEU A 64 5.33 -2.66 6.57
C LEU A 64 5.49 -4.15 6.91
N ALA A 65 4.80 -4.62 7.95
CA ALA A 65 4.80 -6.04 8.33
C ALA A 65 4.18 -6.91 7.23
N LEU A 66 3.00 -6.55 6.72
CA LEU A 66 2.33 -7.28 5.64
C LEU A 66 3.15 -7.27 4.34
N PHE A 67 3.78 -6.14 4.02
CA PHE A 67 4.71 -6.04 2.89
C PHE A 67 5.93 -6.97 3.06
N SER A 68 6.52 -7.00 4.26
CA SER A 68 7.66 -7.87 4.56
C SER A 68 7.28 -9.35 4.49
N ILE A 69 6.11 -9.73 5.02
CA ILE A 69 5.56 -11.08 4.91
C ILE A 69 5.34 -11.46 3.44
N MET A 70 4.75 -10.57 2.64
CA MET A 70 4.53 -10.80 1.21
C MET A 70 5.86 -11.08 0.48
N MET A 71 6.90 -10.28 0.74
CA MET A 71 8.23 -10.47 0.16
C MET A 71 8.86 -11.80 0.60
N PHE A 72 8.75 -12.14 1.89
CA PHE A 72 9.26 -13.39 2.44
C PHE A 72 8.57 -14.62 1.82
N LEU A 73 7.24 -14.65 1.78
CA LEU A 73 6.46 -15.76 1.22
C LEU A 73 6.71 -15.95 -0.29
N ASN A 74 7.05 -14.87 -0.99
CA ASN A 74 7.36 -14.91 -2.41
C ASN A 74 8.84 -15.17 -2.71
N ASN A 75 9.70 -15.28 -1.70
CA ASN A 75 11.16 -15.34 -1.83
C ASN A 75 11.73 -14.16 -2.65
N TRP A 76 11.10 -12.98 -2.56
CA TRP A 76 11.60 -11.79 -3.24
C TRP A 76 12.65 -11.09 -2.38
N LEU A 77 13.74 -10.66 -3.01
CA LEU A 77 14.82 -9.93 -2.34
C LEU A 77 14.32 -8.58 -1.83
N ILE A 78 14.56 -8.31 -0.55
CA ILE A 78 14.33 -6.99 0.05
C ILE A 78 15.62 -6.19 -0.07
N ASN A 79 15.66 -5.25 -1.02
CA ASN A 79 16.75 -4.29 -1.17
C ASN A 79 16.33 -2.93 -0.58
N TRP A 80 17.30 -2.11 -0.17
CA TRP A 80 17.14 -0.71 0.21
C TRP A 80 16.37 0.11 -0.83
N GLN A 81 16.57 -0.16 -2.13
CA GLN A 81 15.80 0.48 -3.20
C GLN A 81 14.30 0.16 -3.11
N ILE A 82 13.94 -1.10 -2.85
CA ILE A 82 12.54 -1.55 -2.74
C ILE A 82 11.88 -0.94 -1.50
N LEU A 83 12.62 -0.87 -0.38
CA LEU A 83 12.15 -0.20 0.83
C LEU A 83 11.94 1.30 0.62
N PHE A 84 12.85 1.96 -0.11
CA PHE A 84 12.70 3.38 -0.44
C PHE A 84 11.46 3.63 -1.32
N ILE A 85 11.25 2.80 -2.34
CA ILE A 85 10.06 2.81 -3.19
C ILE A 85 8.78 2.61 -2.36
N PHE A 86 8.81 1.67 -1.42
CA PHE A 86 7.67 1.41 -0.52
C PHE A 86 7.34 2.66 0.31
N ILE A 87 8.32 3.29 0.93
CA ILE A 87 8.14 4.52 1.72
C ILE A 87 7.58 5.65 0.84
N LEU A 88 8.12 5.83 -0.36
CA LEU A 88 7.69 6.88 -1.28
C LEU A 88 6.26 6.66 -1.76
N ALA A 89 5.90 5.43 -2.13
CA ALA A 89 4.54 5.06 -2.51
C ALA A 89 3.57 5.24 -1.34
N TYR A 90 3.94 4.84 -0.13
CA TYR A 90 3.14 5.04 1.07
C TYR A 90 2.88 6.53 1.32
N ALA A 91 3.93 7.36 1.27
CA ALA A 91 3.82 8.81 1.44
C ALA A 91 2.91 9.45 0.37
N MET A 92 3.03 9.03 -0.90
CA MET A 92 2.17 9.52 -1.98
C MET A 92 0.70 9.15 -1.76
N ILE A 93 0.41 7.89 -1.40
CA ILE A 93 -0.97 7.44 -1.15
C ILE A 93 -1.56 8.25 0.01
N TRP A 94 -0.80 8.42 1.08
CA TRP A 94 -1.24 9.23 2.22
C TRP A 94 -1.50 10.68 1.79
N LEU A 95 -0.58 11.29 1.04
CA LEU A 95 -0.75 12.64 0.51
C LEU A 95 -2.07 12.79 -0.27
N VAL A 96 -2.36 11.85 -1.17
CA VAL A 96 -3.62 11.83 -1.93
C VAL A 96 -4.83 11.72 -1.00
N ILE A 97 -4.78 10.85 0.02
CA ILE A 97 -5.86 10.71 1.00
C ILE A 97 -6.08 12.02 1.77
N ARG A 98 -5.02 12.69 2.25
CA ARG A 98 -5.15 14.01 2.92
C ARG A 98 -5.75 15.06 2.02
N LEU A 99 -5.28 15.15 0.79
CA LEU A 99 -5.77 16.13 -0.16
C LEU A 99 -7.24 15.89 -0.50
N THR A 100 -7.66 14.64 -0.58
CA THR A 100 -9.06 14.27 -0.82
C THR A 100 -9.92 14.60 0.40
N GLN A 101 -9.52 14.18 1.61
CA GLN A 101 -10.23 14.50 2.85
C GLN A 101 -10.35 16.01 3.11
N GLY A 102 -9.29 16.78 2.84
CA GLY A 102 -9.29 18.23 3.01
C GLY A 102 -10.24 18.96 2.05
N ARG A 103 -10.49 18.39 0.85
CA ARG A 103 -11.47 18.92 -0.10
C ARG A 103 -12.90 18.63 0.34
N ASP A 104 -13.16 17.43 0.86
CA ASP A 104 -14.51 17.04 1.32
C ASP A 104 -14.98 17.90 2.50
N ILE A 105 -14.10 18.16 3.48
CA ILE A 105 -14.40 19.05 4.61
C ILE A 105 -14.72 20.47 4.12
N ARG A 106 -13.95 20.97 3.15
CA ARG A 106 -14.17 22.33 2.60
C ARG A 106 -15.46 22.42 1.80
N ARG A 107 -15.90 21.34 1.18
CA ARG A 107 -17.18 21.28 0.45
C ARG A 107 -18.38 21.29 1.39
N ILE A 108 -18.33 20.52 2.48
CA ILE A 108 -19.38 20.51 3.51
C ILE A 108 -19.54 21.89 4.16
N ASN A 109 -18.41 22.59 4.43
CA ASN A 109 -18.44 23.93 5.02
C ASN A 109 -18.80 25.06 4.03
N GLN A 110 -18.96 24.74 2.74
CA GLN A 110 -19.46 25.68 1.72
C GLN A 110 -20.93 25.43 1.37
N GLU A 111 -21.49 24.28 1.76
CA GLU A 111 -22.90 23.92 1.60
C GLU A 111 -23.72 24.21 2.88
N ALA A 112 -23.10 24.73 3.95
CA ALA A 112 -23.72 25.19 5.20
C ALA A 112 -23.65 26.72 5.31
#